data_AF-A0A0M9Z7R6-F1
#
_entry.id   AF-A0A0M9Z7R6-F1
#
_cell.length_a   1.000
_cell.length_b   1.000
_cell.length_c   1.000
_cell.angle_alpha   90.00
_cell.angle_beta   90.00
_cell.angle_gamma   90.00
#
_symmetry.space_group_name_H-M   'P 1'
#
loop_
_entity.id
_entity.type
_entity.pdbx_description
1 polymer ?
#
loop_
_entity_poly.entity_id
_entity_poly.type
_entity_poly.pdbx_seq_one_letter_code
_entity_poly.pdbx_strand_id
1 'polypeptide(L)'
;RHLVTRHGVRHLLLTSRSGPDAPGARELADELTAAGAHVTVTACDTAVRQSLQNLLDAVPARHPLTAVVHAAGALDDATLDNLTPQHVTQVLRPKADAAWNLHRLTSHLPLTHFVLFSSIAGLIGNPGQANYAAANTYLDALA
;
A
#
# COMPACT_ATOMS: atom_id res chain seq x y z
N ARG A 1 0.80 7.03 12.75
CA ARG A 1 1.24 7.98 13.80
C ARG A 1 2.72 8.37 13.69
N HIS A 2 3.65 7.40 13.60
CA HIS A 2 5.11 7.64 13.56
C HIS A 2 5.56 8.71 12.55
N LEU A 3 5.06 8.67 11.31
CA LEU A 3 5.38 9.67 10.28
C LEU A 3 5.07 11.12 10.71
N VAL A 4 3.96 11.33 11.42
CA VAL A 4 3.54 12.66 11.86
C VAL A 4 4.35 13.11 13.07
N THR A 5 4.48 12.24 14.08
CA THR A 5 5.02 12.62 15.39
C THR A 5 6.54 12.59 15.44
N ARG A 6 7.21 11.73 14.65
CA ARG A 6 8.67 11.60 14.64
C ARG A 6 9.32 12.22 13.42
N HIS A 7 8.66 12.17 12.26
CA HIS A 7 9.21 12.67 10.99
C HIS A 7 8.57 13.96 10.50
N GLY A 8 7.61 14.52 11.25
CA GLY A 8 7.03 15.83 10.93
C GLY A 8 6.15 15.84 9.68
N VAL A 9 5.69 14.70 9.17
CA VAL A 9 4.77 14.66 8.02
C VAL A 9 3.46 15.35 8.39
N ARG A 10 2.98 16.25 7.52
CA ARG A 10 1.78 17.08 7.75
C ARG A 10 0.65 16.85 6.77
N HIS A 11 0.89 16.23 5.63
CA HIS A 11 -0.16 15.89 4.66
C HIS A 11 -0.12 14.39 4.43
N LEU A 12 -1.22 13.71 4.75
CA LEU A 12 -1.34 12.25 4.61
C LEU A 12 -2.55 11.91 3.76
N LEU A 13 -2.30 11.16 2.68
CA LEU A 13 -3.33 10.45 1.94
C LEU A 13 -3.29 8.98 2.35
N LEU A 14 -4.27 8.55 3.14
CA LEU A 14 -4.43 7.18 3.59
C LEU A 14 -5.47 6.50 2.71
N THR A 15 -5.13 5.33 2.19
CA THR A 15 -6.04 4.61 1.29
C THR A 15 -6.14 3.13 1.61
N SER A 16 -7.35 2.61 1.44
CA SER A 16 -7.71 1.20 1.55
C SER A 16 -8.96 0.96 0.71
N ARG A 17 -9.36 -0.29 0.48
CA ARG A 17 -10.59 -0.60 -0.29
C ARG A 17 -11.85 -0.02 0.36
N SER A 18 -11.93 -0.06 1.70
CA SER A 18 -13.08 0.47 2.46
C SER A 18 -12.95 1.97 2.75
N GLY A 19 -11.77 2.57 2.59
CA GLY A 19 -11.58 4.00 2.78
C GLY A 19 -12.03 4.49 4.16
N PRO A 20 -12.82 5.58 4.23
CA PRO A 20 -13.38 6.10 5.49
C PRO A 20 -14.25 5.11 6.26
N ASP A 21 -14.84 4.12 5.57
CA ASP A 21 -15.70 3.10 6.18
C ASP A 21 -14.89 1.92 6.77
N ALA A 22 -13.56 1.95 6.66
CA ALA A 22 -12.72 0.93 7.28
C ALA A 22 -12.79 1.04 8.83
N PRO A 23 -12.84 -0.09 9.55
CA PRO A 23 -12.81 -0.09 11.02
C PRO A 23 -11.59 0.69 11.55
N GLY A 24 -11.82 1.65 12.44
CA GLY A 24 -10.76 2.47 13.04
C GLY A 24 -10.26 3.64 12.19
N ALA A 25 -10.76 3.83 10.95
CA ALA A 25 -10.26 4.86 10.05
C ALA A 25 -10.55 6.28 10.55
N ARG A 26 -11.74 6.50 11.11
CA ARG A 26 -12.14 7.80 11.65
C ARG A 26 -11.32 8.15 12.90
N GLU A 27 -11.20 7.21 13.83
CA GLU A 27 -10.41 7.39 15.04
C GLU A 27 -8.94 7.68 14.69
N LEU A 28 -8.36 6.94 13.74
CA LEU A 28 -6.99 7.19 13.27
C LEU A 28 -6.85 8.58 12.63
N ALA A 29 -7.79 8.99 11.79
CA ALA A 29 -7.77 10.31 11.16
C ALA A 29 -7.86 11.44 12.19
N ASP A 30 -8.74 11.30 13.18
CA ASP A 30 -8.92 12.27 14.27
C ASP A 30 -7.64 12.40 15.11
N GLU A 31 -7.02 11.28 15.49
CA GLU A 31 -5.76 11.28 16.24
C GLU A 31 -4.59 11.93 15.49
N LEU A 32 -4.46 11.63 14.19
CA LEU A 32 -3.42 12.22 13.36
C LEU A 32 -3.66 13.71 13.13
N THR A 33 -4.92 14.12 13.03
CA THR A 33 -5.32 15.53 12.94
C THR A 33 -5.04 16.28 14.24
N ALA A 34 -5.36 15.68 15.39
CA ALA A 34 -4.99 16.21 16.70
C ALA A 34 -3.46 16.31 16.89
N ALA A 35 -2.70 15.44 16.23
CA ALA A 35 -1.24 15.52 16.17
C ALA A 35 -0.70 16.54 15.14
N GLY A 36 -1.57 17.31 14.49
CA GLY A 36 -1.23 18.42 13.59
C GLY A 36 -1.08 18.06 12.11
N ALA A 37 -1.58 16.91 11.67
CA ALA A 37 -1.60 16.55 10.24
C ALA A 37 -2.95 16.89 9.57
N HIS A 38 -2.91 17.19 8.28
CA HIS A 38 -4.05 17.14 7.38
C HIS A 38 -4.16 15.72 6.81
N VAL A 39 -5.24 15.02 7.15
CA VAL A 39 -5.46 13.64 6.74
C VAL A 39 -6.62 13.55 5.76
N THR A 40 -6.37 12.89 4.64
CA THR A 40 -7.41 12.47 3.71
C THR A 40 -7.46 10.95 3.72
N VAL A 41 -8.63 10.39 4.03
CA VAL A 41 -8.87 8.94 3.93
C VAL A 41 -9.73 8.70 2.69
N THR A 42 -9.29 7.83 1.78
CA THR A 42 -9.99 7.60 0.51
C THR A 42 -10.07 6.12 0.18
N ALA A 43 -11.27 5.69 -0.24
CA ALA A 43 -11.48 4.36 -0.77
C ALA A 43 -10.77 4.22 -2.13
N CYS A 44 -9.82 3.31 -2.24
CA CYS A 44 -9.15 2.98 -3.49
C CYS A 44 -8.62 1.55 -3.44
N ASP A 45 -8.83 0.81 -4.52
CA ASP A 45 -8.08 -0.42 -4.79
C ASP A 45 -6.88 -0.06 -5.67
N THR A 46 -5.69 -0.05 -5.07
CA THR A 46 -4.45 0.36 -5.76
C THR A 46 -4.00 -0.63 -6.84
N ALA A 47 -4.53 -1.85 -6.83
CA ALA A 47 -4.34 -2.81 -7.91
C ALA A 47 -5.17 -2.46 -9.15
N VAL A 48 -6.18 -1.59 -9.02
CA VAL A 48 -6.95 -1.06 -10.16
C VAL A 48 -6.29 0.24 -10.64
N ARG A 49 -5.56 0.15 -11.75
CA ARG A 49 -4.78 1.26 -12.31
C ARG A 49 -5.58 2.56 -12.44
N GLN A 50 -6.79 2.50 -12.97
CA GLN A 50 -7.61 3.70 -13.18
C GLN A 50 -8.05 4.34 -11.84
N SER A 51 -8.40 3.53 -10.85
CA SER A 51 -8.75 4.01 -9.51
C SER A 51 -7.57 4.72 -8.86
N LEU A 52 -6.36 4.16 -9.00
CA LEU A 52 -5.13 4.78 -8.50
C LEU A 52 -4.78 6.06 -9.25
N GLN A 53 -4.92 6.09 -10.58
CA GLN A 53 -4.70 7.30 -11.38
C GLN A 53 -5.62 8.44 -10.89
N ASN A 54 -6.92 8.18 -10.77
CA ASN A 54 -7.88 9.17 -10.29
C ASN A 54 -7.54 9.68 -8.88
N LEU A 55 -7.05 8.79 -8.01
CA LEU A 55 -6.61 9.16 -6.66
C LEU A 55 -5.38 10.09 -6.70
N LEU A 56 -4.40 9.78 -7.55
CA LEU A 56 -3.17 10.57 -7.71
C LEU A 56 -3.46 11.93 -8.33
N ASP A 57 -4.34 12.00 -9.33
CA ASP A 57 -4.74 13.25 -9.98
C ASP A 57 -5.48 14.21 -9.04
N ALA A 58 -6.11 13.66 -7.99
CA ALA A 58 -6.78 14.45 -6.96
C ALA A 58 -5.80 15.06 -5.92
N VAL A 59 -4.50 14.71 -5.95
CA VAL A 59 -3.51 15.28 -5.04
C VAL A 59 -3.28 16.76 -5.37
N PRO A 60 -3.48 17.69 -4.41
CA PRO A 60 -3.38 19.12 -4.70
C PRO A 60 -1.96 19.54 -5.12
N ALA A 61 -1.84 20.31 -6.20
CA ALA A 61 -0.55 20.79 -6.69
C ALA A 61 0.26 21.62 -5.65
N ARG A 62 -0.41 22.28 -4.70
CA ARG A 62 0.24 23.01 -3.59
C ARG A 62 0.92 22.10 -2.57
N HIS A 63 0.54 20.82 -2.52
CA HIS A 63 1.10 19.79 -1.65
C HIS A 63 1.35 18.52 -2.47
N PRO A 64 2.32 18.56 -3.40
CA PRO A 64 2.56 17.45 -4.31
C PRO A 64 2.96 16.18 -3.56
N LEU A 65 2.67 15.02 -4.16
CA LEU A 65 3.10 13.74 -3.62
C LEU A 65 4.64 13.68 -3.64
N THR A 66 5.24 13.44 -2.47
CA THR A 66 6.70 13.40 -2.29
C THR A 66 7.20 12.05 -1.77
N ALA A 67 6.30 11.18 -1.33
CA ALA A 67 6.63 9.84 -0.86
C ALA A 67 5.47 8.87 -1.06
N VAL A 68 5.78 7.60 -1.31
CA VAL A 68 4.84 6.48 -1.29
C VAL A 68 5.30 5.46 -0.24
N VAL A 69 4.38 5.04 0.63
CA VAL A 69 4.58 3.90 1.54
C VAL A 69 3.53 2.85 1.21
N HIS A 70 3.95 1.80 0.52
CA HIS A 70 3.08 0.69 0.13
C HIS A 70 3.07 -0.38 1.22
N ALA A 71 2.04 -0.33 2.07
CA ALA A 71 1.80 -1.28 3.16
C ALA A 71 0.55 -2.15 2.93
N ALA A 72 -0.05 -2.10 1.73
CA ALA A 72 -1.20 -2.93 1.40
C ALA A 72 -0.78 -4.40 1.25
N GLY A 73 -1.66 -5.29 1.67
CA GLY A 73 -1.44 -6.73 1.58
C GLY A 73 -2.67 -7.51 2.04
N ALA A 74 -2.74 -8.76 1.60
CA ALA A 74 -3.70 -9.75 2.07
C ALA A 74 -2.96 -11.07 2.30
N LEU A 75 -3.55 -11.92 3.13
CA LEU A 75 -3.10 -13.29 3.37
C LEU A 75 -4.21 -14.23 2.91
N ASP A 76 -3.80 -15.35 2.34
CA ASP A 76 -4.68 -16.42 1.90
C ASP A 76 -3.83 -17.69 1.84
N ASP A 77 -3.50 -18.19 3.03
CA ASP A 77 -2.50 -19.23 3.22
C ASP A 77 -3.04 -20.58 2.74
N ALA A 78 -2.21 -21.31 2.00
CA ALA A 78 -2.51 -22.65 1.55
C ALA A 78 -1.22 -23.47 1.40
N THR A 79 -1.27 -24.76 1.72
CA THR A 79 -0.20 -25.68 1.33
C THR A 79 -0.05 -25.69 -0.19
N LEU A 80 1.13 -26.05 -0.69
CA LEU A 80 1.40 -26.05 -2.12
C LEU A 80 0.37 -26.90 -2.91
N ASP A 81 0.01 -28.07 -2.37
CA ASP A 81 -0.95 -28.99 -2.98
C ASP A 81 -2.39 -28.45 -3.01
N ASN A 82 -2.72 -27.51 -2.14
CA ASN A 82 -4.06 -26.89 -2.04
C ASN A 82 -4.09 -25.46 -2.60
N LEU A 83 -2.98 -24.98 -3.18
CA LEU A 83 -2.88 -23.62 -3.67
C LEU A 83 -3.70 -23.49 -4.96
N THR A 84 -4.67 -22.57 -4.95
CA THR A 84 -5.55 -22.30 -6.10
C THR A 84 -5.15 -21.00 -6.78
N PRO A 85 -5.51 -20.79 -8.05
CA PRO A 85 -5.34 -19.50 -8.72
C PRO A 85 -5.97 -18.32 -7.95
N GLN A 86 -7.07 -18.57 -7.24
CA GLN A 86 -7.74 -17.59 -6.40
C GLN A 86 -6.85 -17.20 -5.20
N HIS A 87 -6.29 -18.17 -4.47
CA HIS A 87 -5.35 -17.89 -3.36
C HIS A 87 -4.14 -17.09 -3.83
N VAL A 88 -3.61 -17.41 -5.02
CA VAL A 88 -2.50 -16.66 -5.62
C VAL A 88 -2.93 -15.23 -5.94
N THR A 89 -4.03 -15.06 -6.67
CA THR A 89 -4.51 -13.75 -7.11
C THR A 89 -4.84 -12.84 -5.92
N GLN A 90 -5.49 -13.35 -4.88
CA GLN A 90 -5.86 -12.57 -3.70
C GLN A 90 -4.64 -11.98 -2.97
N VAL A 91 -3.52 -12.71 -2.95
CA VAL A 91 -2.30 -12.30 -2.25
C VAL A 91 -1.38 -11.44 -3.12
N LEU A 92 -1.23 -11.78 -4.40
CA LEU A 92 -0.37 -11.03 -5.32
C LEU A 92 -0.96 -9.66 -5.66
N ARG A 93 -2.28 -9.57 -5.91
CA ARG A 93 -2.92 -8.35 -6.39
C ARG A 93 -2.66 -7.10 -5.52
N PRO A 94 -2.86 -7.12 -4.18
CA PRO A 94 -2.58 -5.94 -3.35
C PRO A 94 -1.09 -5.64 -3.16
N LYS A 95 -0.18 -6.51 -3.63
CA LYS A 95 1.28 -6.33 -3.55
C LYS A 95 1.89 -6.06 -4.92
N ALA A 96 1.93 -7.07 -5.79
CA ALA A 96 2.57 -7.00 -7.10
C ALA A 96 1.87 -6.00 -8.03
N ASP A 97 0.57 -6.20 -8.32
CA ASP A 97 -0.16 -5.34 -9.25
C ASP A 97 -0.23 -3.89 -8.73
N ALA A 98 -0.51 -3.74 -7.44
CA ALA A 98 -0.55 -2.45 -6.78
C ALA A 98 0.80 -1.71 -6.83
N ALA A 99 1.91 -2.38 -6.48
CA ALA A 99 3.24 -1.78 -6.52
C ALA A 99 3.67 -1.44 -7.94
N TRP A 100 3.35 -2.30 -8.92
CA TRP A 100 3.60 -1.99 -10.33
C TRP A 100 2.85 -0.76 -10.80
N ASN A 101 1.56 -0.65 -10.47
CA ASN A 101 0.75 0.52 -10.81
C ASN A 101 1.31 1.78 -10.14
N LEU A 102 1.63 1.72 -8.85
CA LEU A 102 2.27 2.82 -8.11
C LEU A 102 3.57 3.25 -8.79
N HIS A 103 4.47 2.30 -9.08
CA HIS A 103 5.74 2.57 -9.74
C HIS A 103 5.52 3.29 -11.08
N ARG A 104 4.67 2.73 -11.96
CA ARG A 104 4.42 3.30 -13.28
C ARG A 104 3.78 4.69 -13.20
N LEU A 105 2.79 4.87 -12.33
CA LEU A 105 2.03 6.12 -12.20
C LEU A 105 2.76 7.21 -11.44
N THR A 106 3.81 6.88 -10.68
CA THR A 106 4.56 7.88 -9.90
C THR A 106 6.02 8.03 -10.33
N SER A 107 6.51 7.22 -11.27
CA SER A 107 7.89 7.27 -11.80
C SER A 107 8.32 8.62 -12.36
N HIS A 108 7.37 9.45 -12.81
CA HIS A 108 7.64 10.78 -13.35
C HIS A 108 7.58 11.88 -12.27
N LEU A 109 7.21 11.54 -11.04
CA LEU A 109 7.13 12.48 -9.92
C LEU A 109 8.46 12.55 -9.18
N PRO A 110 8.82 13.70 -8.58
CA PRO A 110 10.04 13.85 -7.80
C PRO A 110 9.89 13.25 -6.39
N LEU A 111 9.56 11.95 -6.31
CA LEU A 111 9.45 11.26 -5.03
C LEU A 111 10.83 11.17 -4.37
N THR A 112 10.88 11.52 -3.09
CA THR A 112 12.06 11.32 -2.24
C THR A 112 12.13 9.92 -1.65
N HIS A 113 10.98 9.23 -1.55
CA HIS A 113 10.87 7.90 -0.97
C HIS A 113 9.79 7.07 -1.69
N PHE A 114 10.14 5.84 -2.06
CA PHE A 114 9.22 4.84 -2.57
C PHE A 114 9.45 3.54 -1.79
N VAL A 115 8.67 3.34 -0.73
CA VAL A 115 8.90 2.28 0.26
C VAL A 115 7.90 1.16 0.06
N LEU A 116 8.38 -0.07 -0.14
CA LEU A 116 7.58 -1.27 -0.32
C LEU A 116 7.71 -2.17 0.92
N PHE A 117 6.60 -2.47 1.60
CA PHE A 117 6.62 -3.39 2.74
C PHE A 117 6.57 -4.84 2.23
N SER A 118 7.75 -5.45 2.18
CA SER A 118 7.95 -6.89 1.94
C SER A 118 7.84 -7.70 3.25
N SER A 119 8.32 -8.94 3.24
CA SER A 119 8.38 -9.83 4.40
C SER A 119 9.58 -10.78 4.30
N ILE A 120 10.12 -11.18 5.44
CA ILE A 120 11.17 -12.21 5.54
C ILE A 120 10.76 -13.54 4.87
N ALA A 121 9.45 -13.81 4.79
CA ALA A 121 8.91 -14.96 4.07
C ALA A 121 9.28 -14.96 2.57
N GLY A 122 9.52 -13.80 1.95
CA GLY A 122 10.01 -13.70 0.57
C GLY A 122 11.49 -14.09 0.40
N LEU A 123 12.26 -14.15 1.49
CA LEU A 123 13.69 -14.48 1.48
C LEU A 123 13.96 -15.93 1.87
N ILE A 124 13.31 -16.42 2.93
CA ILE A 124 13.58 -17.76 3.49
C ILE A 124 12.37 -18.71 3.39
N GLY A 125 11.25 -18.24 2.83
CA GLY A 125 10.01 -19.00 2.78
C GLY A 125 9.27 -19.04 4.12
N ASN A 126 8.02 -19.49 4.08
CA ASN A 126 7.25 -19.89 5.25
C ASN A 126 6.25 -20.98 4.83
N PRO A 127 6.13 -22.12 5.55
CA PRO A 127 5.18 -23.17 5.19
C PRO A 127 3.75 -22.64 5.07
N GLY A 128 3.06 -23.00 3.99
CA GLY A 128 1.70 -22.53 3.70
C GLY A 128 1.61 -21.15 3.05
N GLN A 129 2.74 -20.51 2.75
CA GLN A 129 2.78 -19.13 2.25
C GLN A 129 3.55 -18.97 0.93
N ALA A 130 3.46 -19.95 0.02
CA ALA A 130 4.15 -19.88 -1.27
C ALA A 130 3.72 -18.65 -2.11
N ASN A 131 2.42 -18.35 -2.14
CA ASN A 131 1.87 -17.15 -2.77
C ASN A 131 2.33 -15.85 -2.10
N TYR A 132 2.34 -15.79 -0.77
CA TYR A 132 2.78 -14.62 -0.02
C TYR A 132 4.29 -14.39 -0.14
N ALA A 133 5.10 -15.44 -0.07
CA ALA A 133 6.52 -15.37 -0.35
C ALA A 133 6.78 -14.79 -1.74
N ALA A 134 6.14 -15.35 -2.78
CA ALA A 134 6.27 -14.86 -4.15
C ALA A 134 5.87 -13.38 -4.30
N ALA A 135 4.77 -12.95 -3.67
CA ALA A 135 4.32 -11.56 -3.71
C ALA A 135 5.31 -10.60 -3.03
N ASN A 136 5.98 -11.04 -1.95
CA ASN A 136 6.99 -10.23 -1.25
C ASN A 136 8.33 -10.22 -2.00
N THR A 137 8.78 -11.35 -2.55
CA THR A 137 9.96 -11.41 -3.41
C THR A 137 9.81 -10.49 -4.64
N TYR A 138 8.60 -10.38 -5.20
CA TYR A 138 8.32 -9.41 -6.26
C TYR A 138 8.57 -7.97 -5.81
N LEU A 139 8.10 -7.60 -4.61
CA LEU A 139 8.33 -6.25 -4.06
C LEU A 139 9.83 -5.99 -3.85
N ASP A 140 10.57 -6.98 -3.36
CA ASP A 140 12.02 -6.88 -3.16
C ASP A 140 12.76 -6.71 -4.49
N ALA A 141 12.31 -7.37 -5.56
CA ALA A 141 12.92 -7.28 -6.88
C ALA A 141 12.52 -6.00 -7.66
N LEU A 142 11.37 -5.39 -7.33
CA LEU A 142 10.93 -4.13 -7.94
C LEU A 142 11.65 -2.91 -7.37
N ALA A 143 12.08 -2.99 -6.11
CA ALA A 143 12.79 -1.91 -5.41
C ALA A 143 14.17 -1.63 -6.01
#